data_AF-V4AIN8-F1
#
_entry.id   AF-V4AIN8-F1
#
_cell.length_a   1.000
_cell.length_b   1.000
_cell.length_c   1.000
_cell.angle_alpha   90.00
_cell.angle_beta   90.00
_cell.angle_gamma   90.00
#
_symmetry.space_group_name_H-M   'P 1'
#
loop_
_entity.id
_entity.type
_entity.pdbx_description
1 polymer ?
#
loop_
_entity_poly.entity_id
_entity_poly.type
_entity_poly.pdbx_seq_one_letter_code
_entity_poly.pdbx_strand_id
1 'polypeptide(L)'
;KPSHSYIALISMAILESSEKKLLLGDIYEYIMEKFPYFNNQEKAWRNSIRHNLSLNECFIKNGRSDNGKGNFWSIHPACLEDFSKGDFRRRQARRRARR
;
A
#
# COMPACT_ATOMS: atom_id res chain seq x y z
N LYS A 1 16.06 10.16 4.60
CA LYS A 1 15.30 8.89 4.47
C LYS A 1 14.17 8.91 5.48
N PRO A 2 12.89 8.86 5.08
CA PRO A 2 11.78 8.91 6.02
C PRO A 2 11.80 7.72 6.99
N SER A 3 11.26 7.93 8.19
CA SER A 3 11.11 6.94 9.27
C SER A 3 10.05 5.87 8.97
N HIS A 4 9.23 6.09 7.94
CA HIS A 4 8.13 5.21 7.56
C HIS A 4 8.62 4.00 6.76
N SER A 5 8.10 2.82 7.09
CA SER A 5 8.32 1.60 6.31
C SER A 5 7.56 1.66 4.98
N TYR A 6 7.93 0.82 4.00
CA TYR A 6 7.17 0.74 2.75
C TYR A 6 5.71 0.32 2.95
N ILE A 7 5.44 -0.54 3.95
CA ILE A 7 4.07 -0.88 4.35
C ILE A 7 3.34 0.39 4.79
N ALA A 8 3.93 1.18 5.68
CA ALA A 8 3.32 2.44 6.12
C ALA A 8 3.07 3.42 4.96
N LEU A 9 4.04 3.58 4.05
CA LEU A 9 3.91 4.46 2.88
C LEU A 9 2.73 4.05 1.98
N ILE A 10 2.63 2.77 1.64
CA ILE A 10 1.53 2.23 0.83
C ILE A 10 0.20 2.39 1.57
N SER A 11 0.18 2.07 2.87
CA SER A 11 -1.04 2.16 3.66
C SER A 11 -1.56 3.58 3.76
N MET A 12 -0.69 4.57 3.99
CA MET A 12 -1.08 5.98 4.00
C MET A 12 -1.68 6.40 2.66
N ALA A 13 -1.06 6.03 1.53
CA ALA A 13 -1.59 6.33 0.20
C ALA A 13 -3.01 5.79 0.02
N ILE A 14 -3.22 4.51 0.32
CA ILE A 14 -4.53 3.85 0.16
C ILE A 14 -5.55 4.44 1.13
N LEU A 15 -5.18 4.70 2.38
CA LEU A 15 -6.10 5.26 3.39
C LEU A 15 -6.50 6.70 3.10
N GLU A 16 -5.64 7.51 2.47
CA GLU A 16 -5.95 8.90 2.12
C GLU A 16 -6.81 8.98 0.84
N SER A 17 -6.82 7.92 0.02
CA SER A 17 -7.74 7.84 -1.13
C SER A 17 -9.22 7.80 -0.71
N SER A 18 -10.09 8.39 -1.53
CA SER A 18 -11.55 8.41 -1.32
C SER A 18 -12.15 7.00 -1.34
N GLU A 19 -11.72 6.17 -2.30
CA GLU A 19 -12.23 4.82 -2.52
C GLU A 19 -11.51 3.73 -1.71
N LYS A 20 -10.55 4.09 -0.84
CA LYS A 20 -9.70 3.15 -0.09
C LYS A 20 -9.02 2.10 -0.97
N LYS A 21 -8.71 2.49 -2.20
CA LYS A 21 -8.01 1.68 -3.20
C LYS A 21 -7.28 2.62 -4.17
N LEU A 22 -6.12 2.20 -4.67
CA LEU A 22 -5.31 2.98 -5.62
C LEU A 22 -4.66 2.08 -6.66
N LEU A 23 -4.36 2.62 -7.85
CA LEU A 23 -3.48 1.93 -8.79
C LEU A 23 -2.02 2.02 -8.33
N LEU A 24 -1.19 1.13 -8.86
CA LEU A 24 0.24 1.14 -8.58
C LEU A 24 0.90 2.48 -8.96
N GLY A 25 0.46 3.09 -10.06
CA GLY A 25 0.91 4.41 -10.51
C GLY A 25 0.59 5.49 -9.48
N ASP A 26 -0.66 5.55 -9.05
CA ASP A 26 -1.14 6.55 -8.07
C ASP A 26 -0.42 6.42 -6.72
N ILE A 27 -0.07 5.19 -6.29
CA ILE A 27 0.76 4.97 -5.10
C ILE A 27 2.14 5.59 -5.27
N TYR A 28 2.74 5.51 -6.47
CA TYR A 28 4.03 6.16 -6.73
C TYR A 28 3.91 7.68 -6.66
N GLU A 29 2.88 8.23 -7.30
CA GLU A 29 2.63 9.68 -7.35
C GLU A 29 2.42 10.25 -5.94
N TYR A 30 1.56 9.63 -5.13
CA TYR A 30 1.34 10.02 -3.74
C TYR A 30 2.64 10.04 -2.92
N ILE A 31 3.49 9.01 -3.06
CA ILE A 31 4.75 8.93 -2.31
C ILE A 31 5.71 10.04 -2.75
N MET A 32 5.81 10.32 -4.05
CA MET A 32 6.68 11.38 -4.58
C MET A 32 6.22 12.77 -4.15
N GLU A 33 4.91 12.99 -4.08
CA GLU A 33 4.32 14.27 -3.64
C GLU A 33 4.51 14.52 -2.14
N LYS A 34 4.18 13.55 -1.28
CA LYS A 34 4.30 13.70 0.19
C LYS A 34 5.74 13.58 0.70
N PHE A 35 6.59 12.81 0.01
CA PHE A 35 7.94 12.50 0.46
C PHE A 35 8.96 12.78 -0.64
N PRO A 36 9.35 14.07 -0.85
CA PRO A 36 10.27 14.48 -1.93
C PRO A 36 11.62 13.75 -1.95
N TYR A 37 12.02 13.16 -0.80
CA TYR A 37 13.18 12.27 -0.71
C TYR A 37 13.21 11.16 -1.78
N PHE A 38 12.05 10.67 -2.22
CA PHE A 38 11.95 9.57 -3.17
C PHE A 38 12.09 9.99 -4.65
N ASN A 39 12.06 11.29 -4.98
CA ASN A 39 12.09 11.76 -6.37
C ASN A 39 13.39 11.40 -7.11
N ASN A 40 14.51 11.29 -6.39
CA ASN A 40 15.83 11.09 -7.00
C ASN A 40 16.21 9.61 -7.24
N GLN A 41 15.46 8.64 -6.70
CA GLN A 41 15.85 7.21 -6.73
C GLN A 41 14.72 6.28 -7.18
N GLU A 42 13.90 6.72 -8.15
CA GLU A 42 12.66 6.07 -8.59
C GLU A 42 12.74 4.55 -8.76
N LYS A 43 13.76 4.04 -9.47
CA LYS A 43 13.85 2.61 -9.81
C LYS A 43 13.94 1.71 -8.56
N ALA A 44 14.72 2.11 -7.56
CA ALA A 44 15.02 1.26 -6.40
C ALA A 44 13.81 1.12 -5.45
N TRP A 45 13.18 2.24 -5.10
CA TRP A 45 12.04 2.20 -4.17
C TRP A 45 10.76 1.73 -4.86
N ARG A 46 10.52 2.03 -6.16
CA ARG A 46 9.36 1.48 -6.89
C ARG A 46 9.38 -0.05 -6.92
N ASN A 47 10.56 -0.65 -7.04
CA ASN A 47 10.70 -2.10 -6.92
C ASN A 47 10.32 -2.61 -5.53
N SER A 48 10.77 -1.92 -4.49
CA SER A 48 10.40 -2.22 -3.10
C SER A 48 8.90 -2.10 -2.84
N ILE A 49 8.22 -1.13 -3.47
CA ILE A 49 6.76 -0.98 -3.38
C ILE A 49 6.04 -2.19 -4.01
N ARG A 50 6.38 -2.56 -5.24
CA ARG A 50 5.79 -3.74 -5.90
C ARG A 50 6.01 -5.03 -5.12
N HIS A 51 7.23 -5.20 -4.59
CA HIS A 51 7.57 -6.32 -3.73
C HIS A 51 6.69 -6.35 -2.48
N ASN A 52 6.51 -5.22 -1.78
CA ASN A 52 5.69 -5.16 -0.57
C ASN A 52 4.20 -5.40 -0.83
N LEU A 53 3.66 -4.88 -1.93
CA LEU A 53 2.27 -5.12 -2.34
C LEU A 53 1.99 -6.61 -2.55
N SER A 54 2.98 -7.36 -3.05
CA SER A 54 2.83 -8.78 -3.34
C SER A 54 3.18 -9.68 -2.16
N LEU A 55 4.12 -9.26 -1.31
CA LEU A 55 4.64 -10.04 -0.18
C LEU A 55 3.74 -9.96 1.07
N ASN A 56 3.06 -8.84 1.29
CA ASN A 56 2.29 -8.61 2.51
C ASN A 56 0.80 -8.85 2.27
N GLU A 57 0.22 -9.81 3.01
CA GLU A 57 -1.21 -10.15 2.97
C GLU A 57 -2.14 -9.00 3.34
N CYS A 58 -1.61 -7.92 3.95
CA CYS A 58 -2.38 -6.71 4.23
C CYS A 58 -2.74 -5.93 2.97
N PHE A 59 -2.12 -6.22 1.81
CA PHE A 59 -2.46 -5.60 0.54
C PHE A 59 -3.09 -6.63 -0.39
N ILE A 60 -4.28 -6.31 -0.90
CA ILE A 60 -5.06 -7.19 -1.78
C ILE A 60 -5.42 -6.48 -3.08
N LYS A 61 -5.51 -7.26 -4.15
CA LYS A 61 -6.01 -6.78 -5.45
C LYS A 61 -7.53 -6.59 -5.35
N ASN A 62 -8.01 -5.38 -5.61
CA ASN A 62 -9.43 -5.00 -5.53
C ASN A 62 -10.01 -4.72 -6.91
N GLY A 63 -9.97 -5.75 -7.76
CA GLY A 63 -10.47 -5.66 -9.13
C GLY A 63 -9.50 -4.99 -10.11
N ARG A 64 -9.84 -5.13 -11.40
CA ARG A 64 -9.10 -4.54 -12.52
C ARG A 64 -9.59 -3.12 -12.76
N SER A 65 -8.70 -2.23 -13.15
CA SER A 65 -9.08 -0.88 -13.58
C SER A 65 -9.73 -0.92 -14.96
N ASP A 66 -10.78 -0.12 -15.15
CA ASP A 66 -11.51 0.00 -16.41
C ASP A 66 -10.63 0.54 -17.55
N ASN A 67 -9.58 1.30 -17.21
CA ASN A 67 -8.61 1.85 -18.15
C ASN A 67 -7.50 0.86 -18.57
N GLY A 68 -7.54 -0.38 -18.07
CA GLY A 68 -6.56 -1.43 -18.40
C GLY A 68 -5.18 -1.29 -17.75
N LYS A 69 -4.92 -0.27 -16.92
CA LYS A 69 -3.61 0.01 -16.28
C LYS A 69 -3.22 -0.96 -15.15
N GLY A 70 -3.98 -2.04 -14.96
CA GLY A 70 -3.69 -3.09 -13.99
C GLY A 70 -4.82 -3.26 -12.97
N ASN A 71 -4.47 -3.67 -11.75
CA ASN A 71 -5.41 -3.87 -10.66
C ASN A 71 -5.33 -2.72 -9.65
N PHE A 72 -6.45 -2.40 -9.02
CA PHE A 72 -6.43 -1.61 -7.81
C PHE A 72 -5.83 -2.40 -6.66
N TRP A 73 -5.10 -1.72 -5.80
CA TRP A 73 -4.60 -2.24 -4.54
C TRP A 73 -5.38 -1.61 -3.40
N SER A 74 -5.77 -2.43 -2.44
CA SER A 74 -6.47 -1.99 -1.22
C SER A 74 -5.89 -2.68 0.00
N ILE A 75 -6.21 -2.14 1.18
CA ILE A 75 -5.84 -2.78 2.45
C ILE A 75 -6.87 -3.86 2.77
N HIS A 76 -6.39 -5.04 3.17
CA HIS A 76 -7.25 -6.13 3.63
C HIS A 76 -8.14 -5.64 4.79
N PRO A 77 -9.46 -5.92 4.81
CA PRO A 77 -10.36 -5.41 5.83
C PRO A 77 -9.90 -5.67 7.27
N ALA A 78 -9.33 -6.85 7.53
CA ALA A 78 -8.77 -7.22 8.84
C ALA A 78 -7.58 -6.37 9.32
N CYS A 79 -6.94 -5.60 8.43
CA CYS A 79 -5.83 -4.70 8.75
C CYS A 79 -6.26 -3.23 8.75
N LEU A 80 -7.46 -2.90 8.26
CA LEU A 80 -7.88 -1.52 8.02
C LEU A 80 -7.97 -0.70 9.30
N GLU A 81 -8.51 -1.29 10.38
CA GLU A 81 -8.68 -0.62 11.68
C GLU A 81 -7.32 -0.37 12.37
N ASP A 82 -6.39 -1.32 12.29
CA ASP A 82 -5.05 -1.14 12.84
C ASP A 82 -4.30 -0.05 12.05
N PHE A 83 -4.39 -0.09 10.72
CA PHE A 83 -3.68 0.86 9.86
C PHE A 83 -4.24 2.27 9.97
N SER A 84 -5.56 2.44 10.17
CA SER A 84 -6.16 3.75 10.40
C SER A 84 -5.71 4.40 11.71
N LYS A 85 -5.30 3.60 12.70
CA LYS A 85 -4.70 4.05 13.97
C LYS A 85 -3.19 4.27 13.87
N GLY A 86 -2.59 4.09 12.69
CA GLY A 86 -1.15 4.24 12.46
C GLY A 86 -0.31 3.00 12.82
N ASP A 87 -0.94 1.88 13.19
CA ASP A 87 -0.23 0.63 13.44
C ASP A 87 0.00 -0.15 12.15
N PHE A 88 1.07 0.19 11.44
CA PHE A 88 1.47 -0.45 10.18
C PHE A 88 2.32 -1.72 10.38
N ARG A 89 2.33 -2.32 11.59
CA ARG A 89 3.12 -3.52 11.83
C ARG A 89 2.56 -4.70 11.06
N ARG A 90 3.46 -5.48 10.45
CA ARG A 90 3.13 -6.72 9.76
C ARG A 90 2.59 -7.73 10.76
N ARG A 91 1.27 -7.91 10.82
CA ARG A 91 0.66 -9.10 11.42
C ARG A 91 0.35 -10.04 10.27
N GLN A 92 0.84 -11.28 10.33
CA GLN A 92 0.36 -12.32 9.41
C GLN A 92 -1.16 -12.27 9.45
N ALA A 93 -1.85 -12.27 8.30
CA ALA A 93 -3.33 -12.34 8.25
C ALA A 93 -3.85 -13.71 8.73
N ARG A 94 -3.01 -14.45 9.46
CA ARG A 94 -3.27 -15.73 10.11
C ARG A 94 -3.28 -15.56 11.62
N ARG A 95 -4.37 -15.02 12.15
CA ARG A 95 -5.01 -15.61 13.34
C ARG A 95 -6.53 -15.49 13.19
N ARG A 96 -7.15 -16.62 12.82
CA ARG A 96 -8.58 -16.98 12.95
C ARG A 96 -9.51 -16.74 11.74
N ALA A 97 -9.24 -17.45 10.64
CA ALA A 97 -10.29 -18.23 9.96
C ALA A 97 -10.28 -19.68 10.49
N ARG A 98 -10.21 -19.82 11.82
CA ARG A 98 -10.52 -21.07 12.53
C ARG A 98 -11.82 -20.82 13.29
N ARG A 99 -12.93 -21.01 12.59
CA ARG A 99 -14.19 -21.53 13.11
C ARG A 99 -14.86 -22.28 11.98
#